data_AF-A0A9E3G296-F1
#
_entry.id   AF-A0A9E3G296-F1
#
_cell.length_a   1.000
_cell.length_b   1.000
_cell.length_c   1.000
_cell.angle_alpha   90.00
_cell.angle_beta   90.00
_cell.angle_gamma   90.00
#
_symmetry.space_group_name_H-M   'P 1'
#
loop_
_entity.id
_entity.type
_entity.pdbx_description
1 polymer ?
#
loop_
_entity_poly.entity_id
_entity_poly.type
_entity_poly.pdbx_seq_one_letter_code
_entity_poly.pdbx_strand_id
1 'polypeptide(L)'
;MKTPLILLFISFALACTLRADVVADLVVKGLPVKVVSSGKNYKVFEQYPWEGHTSRYGPKGNRLDPNYGVGIGKNIRRALHLRQGDWIHIPEIGWRQINEFSSKSNGVEFFASHRDQYKSQHPRVTIDMVVFAMPLPKLI
;
A
#
# COMPACT_ATOMS: atom_id res chain seq x y z
N MET A 1 -28.07 34.56 3.56
CA MET A 1 -26.60 34.43 3.66
C MET A 1 -26.18 33.21 2.86
N LYS A 2 -25.46 33.41 1.74
CA LYS A 2 -25.06 32.35 0.81
C LYS A 2 -23.55 32.09 0.99
N THR A 3 -23.20 30.96 1.58
CA THR A 3 -21.83 30.43 1.54
C THR A 3 -21.87 28.91 1.68
N PRO A 4 -21.80 28.16 0.57
CA PRO A 4 -21.29 26.78 0.67
C PRO A 4 -20.38 26.34 -0.49
N LEU A 5 -19.94 27.22 -1.40
CA LEU A 5 -19.15 26.79 -2.56
C LEU A 5 -17.63 26.81 -2.34
N ILE A 6 -17.12 27.77 -1.57
CA ILE A 6 -15.67 27.99 -1.40
C ILE A 6 -15.03 26.89 -0.54
N LEU A 7 -15.73 26.41 0.49
CA LEU A 7 -15.25 25.30 1.33
C LEU A 7 -15.14 23.96 0.58
N LEU A 8 -16.00 23.73 -0.42
CA LEU A 8 -15.96 22.51 -1.23
C LEU A 8 -14.78 22.50 -2.21
N PHE A 9 -14.37 23.67 -2.71
CA PHE A 9 -13.20 23.80 -3.59
C PHE A 9 -11.89 23.70 -2.82
N ILE A 10 -11.83 24.18 -1.57
CA ILE A 10 -10.65 24.04 -0.71
C ILE A 10 -10.41 22.58 -0.35
N SER A 11 -11.45 21.80 -0.04
CA SER A 11 -11.31 20.36 0.24
C SER A 11 -10.94 19.53 -0.99
N PHE A 12 -11.42 19.90 -2.19
CA PHE A 12 -11.06 19.22 -3.43
C PHE A 12 -9.64 19.55 -3.90
N ALA A 13 -9.18 20.80 -3.76
CA ALA A 13 -7.82 21.20 -4.09
C ALA A 13 -6.78 20.62 -3.11
N LEU A 14 -7.14 20.43 -1.84
CA LEU A 14 -6.28 19.80 -0.84
C LEU A 14 -6.06 18.30 -1.14
N ALA A 15 -7.06 17.61 -1.72
CA ALA A 15 -6.95 16.20 -2.10
C ALA A 15 -6.06 15.97 -3.33
N CYS A 16 -5.92 16.95 -4.23
CA CYS A 16 -5.16 16.82 -5.47
C CYS A 16 -3.70 17.30 -5.38
N THR A 17 -3.28 17.89 -4.26
CA THR A 17 -1.94 18.52 -4.14
C THR A 17 -1.11 17.99 -2.97
N LEU A 18 -1.43 16.82 -2.43
CA LEU A 18 -0.55 16.12 -1.50
C LEU A 18 0.57 15.44 -2.30
N ARG A 19 1.66 16.16 -2.54
CA ARG A 19 2.93 15.55 -2.95
C ARG A 19 3.32 14.48 -1.92
N ALA A 20 3.90 13.38 -2.37
CA ALA A 20 4.35 12.28 -1.52
C ALA A 20 5.26 12.75 -0.36
N ASP A 21 5.97 13.85 -0.58
CA ASP A 21 6.84 14.55 0.36
C ASP A 21 6.06 15.14 1.56
N VAL A 22 4.83 15.62 1.34
CA VAL A 22 3.94 16.13 2.41
C VAL A 22 3.29 14.98 3.18
N VAL A 23 3.07 13.84 2.53
CA VAL A 23 2.59 12.62 3.20
C VAL A 23 3.65 12.12 4.19
N ALA A 24 4.94 12.15 3.84
CA ALA A 24 6.01 11.80 4.77
C ALA A 24 6.01 12.69 6.02
N ASP A 25 5.83 14.00 5.87
CA ASP A 25 5.88 14.95 6.99
C ASP A 25 4.60 14.92 7.87
N LEU A 26 3.42 14.67 7.28
CA LEU A 26 2.18 14.47 8.03
C LEU A 26 2.11 13.11 8.73
N VAL A 27 2.68 12.07 8.14
CA VAL A 27 2.78 10.73 8.74
C VAL A 27 3.67 10.74 9.99
N VAL A 28 4.70 11.60 10.02
CA VAL A 28 5.67 11.69 11.13
C VAL A 28 5.16 12.47 12.35
N LYS A 29 4.22 13.42 12.21
CA LYS A 29 3.85 14.34 13.32
C LYS A 29 2.66 13.93 14.20
N GLY A 30 1.99 12.80 13.98
CA GLY A 30 0.84 12.43 14.82
C GLY A 30 0.30 11.01 14.73
N LEU A 31 0.92 10.13 13.94
CA LEU A 31 0.57 8.70 13.87
C LEU A 31 1.70 7.89 14.54
N PRO A 32 1.42 6.77 15.22
CA PRO A 32 2.42 5.86 15.75
C PRO A 32 3.13 5.16 14.58
N VAL A 33 4.11 5.84 14.00
CA VAL A 33 5.00 5.28 12.99
C VAL A 33 6.03 4.43 13.72
N LYS A 34 6.06 3.13 13.45
CA LYS A 34 7.18 2.28 13.82
C LYS A 34 7.96 1.97 12.56
N VAL A 35 9.13 2.58 12.41
CA VAL A 35 10.05 2.25 11.34
C VAL A 35 10.57 0.83 11.60
N VAL A 36 10.20 -0.13 10.76
CA VAL A 36 10.76 -1.48 10.77
C VAL A 36 11.33 -1.74 9.38
N SER A 37 12.63 -1.48 9.22
CA SER A 37 13.35 -1.83 7.99
C SER A 37 13.73 -3.31 8.03
N SER A 38 13.48 -4.02 6.93
CA SER A 38 13.95 -5.40 6.81
C SER A 38 15.39 -5.50 6.32
N GLY A 39 15.84 -4.56 5.48
CA GLY A 39 17.08 -4.69 4.68
C GLY A 39 17.17 -5.94 3.79
N LYS A 40 16.12 -6.77 3.69
CA LYS A 40 16.09 -8.01 2.91
C LYS A 40 15.46 -7.76 1.53
N ASN A 41 15.97 -8.48 0.54
CA ASN A 41 15.39 -8.55 -0.79
C ASN A 41 14.33 -9.67 -0.89
N TYR A 42 13.09 -9.32 -1.19
CA TYR A 42 11.97 -10.24 -1.36
C TYR A 42 11.65 -10.47 -2.83
N LYS A 43 11.20 -11.67 -3.19
CA LYS A 43 10.86 -11.99 -4.58
C LYS A 43 9.54 -11.35 -4.97
N VAL A 44 9.49 -10.75 -6.16
CA VAL A 44 8.28 -10.17 -6.71
C VAL A 44 7.44 -11.22 -7.43
N PHE A 45 6.14 -11.20 -7.14
CA PHE A 45 5.12 -11.92 -7.86
C PHE A 45 4.11 -10.92 -8.42
N GLU A 46 3.42 -11.33 -9.47
CA GLU A 46 2.40 -10.53 -10.11
C GLU A 46 1.13 -11.35 -10.12
N GLN A 47 0.04 -10.70 -9.77
CA GLN A 47 -1.32 -11.19 -9.90
C GLN A 47 -1.98 -10.41 -11.04
N TYR A 48 -2.69 -11.10 -11.90
CA TYR A 48 -3.30 -10.49 -13.08
C TYR A 48 -4.83 -10.55 -13.04
N PRO A 49 -5.53 -9.57 -13.63
CA PRO A 49 -6.99 -9.55 -13.66
C PRO A 49 -7.60 -10.78 -14.38
N TRP A 50 -6.92 -11.34 -15.37
CA TRP A 50 -7.41 -12.50 -16.13
C TRP A 50 -7.20 -13.86 -15.43
N GLU A 51 -6.52 -13.91 -14.28
CA GLU A 51 -6.34 -15.15 -13.49
C GLU A 51 -7.55 -15.46 -12.58
N GLY A 52 -8.76 -15.09 -13.02
CA GLY A 52 -10.00 -15.27 -12.25
C GLY A 52 -10.38 -14.06 -11.38
N HIS A 53 -9.69 -12.93 -11.52
CA HIS A 53 -9.99 -11.67 -10.83
C HIS A 53 -10.84 -10.76 -11.73
N THR A 54 -12.12 -11.11 -11.91
CA THR A 54 -13.06 -10.39 -12.79
C THR A 54 -13.46 -8.99 -12.28
N SER A 55 -12.98 -8.58 -11.12
CA SER A 55 -13.28 -7.29 -10.52
C SER A 55 -12.00 -6.55 -10.14
N ARG A 56 -12.02 -5.21 -10.15
CA ARG A 56 -10.96 -4.36 -9.56
C ARG A 56 -10.90 -4.51 -8.02
N TYR A 57 -11.32 -5.65 -7.50
CA TYR A 57 -11.45 -5.98 -6.10
C TYR A 57 -11.01 -7.44 -5.86
N GLY A 58 -10.25 -7.66 -4.80
CA GLY A 58 -9.79 -8.98 -4.39
C GLY A 58 -10.84 -9.74 -3.58
N PRO A 59 -10.52 -10.97 -3.14
CA PRO A 59 -11.44 -11.85 -2.39
C PRO A 59 -12.02 -11.27 -1.10
N LYS A 60 -11.51 -10.13 -0.62
CA LYS A 60 -11.99 -9.42 0.58
C LYS A 60 -12.52 -8.01 0.30
N GLY A 61 -12.87 -7.70 -0.96
CA GLY A 61 -13.36 -6.37 -1.34
C GLY A 61 -12.27 -5.29 -1.35
N ASN A 62 -11.00 -5.69 -1.30
CA ASN A 62 -9.85 -4.80 -1.39
C ASN A 62 -9.63 -4.36 -2.83
N ARG A 63 -9.54 -3.04 -3.08
CA ARG A 63 -9.28 -2.51 -4.43
C ARG A 63 -7.95 -3.04 -4.98
N LEU A 64 -7.98 -3.55 -6.21
CA LEU A 64 -6.85 -4.08 -6.97
C LEU A 64 -6.56 -3.15 -8.15
N ASP A 65 -5.38 -2.53 -8.13
CA ASP A 65 -4.80 -1.70 -9.20
C ASP A 65 -3.28 -1.68 -8.98
N PRO A 66 -2.47 -1.46 -10.01
CA PRO A 66 -1.01 -1.35 -9.86
C PRO A 66 -0.56 -0.36 -8.78
N ASN A 67 -1.36 0.68 -8.49
CA ASN A 67 -0.99 1.75 -7.56
C ASN A 67 -1.53 1.60 -6.14
N TYR A 68 -2.32 0.57 -5.82
CA TYR A 68 -2.96 0.47 -4.49
C TYR A 68 -2.23 -0.50 -3.55
N GLY A 69 -2.51 -1.79 -3.71
CA GLY A 69 -2.29 -2.78 -2.68
C GLY A 69 -1.27 -3.85 -3.05
N VAL A 70 -0.64 -4.41 -2.03
CA VAL A 70 0.30 -5.53 -2.17
C VAL A 70 -0.09 -6.68 -1.25
N GLY A 71 0.05 -7.89 -1.79
CA GLY A 71 -0.01 -9.13 -1.04
C GLY A 71 1.33 -9.42 -0.38
N ILE A 72 1.33 -9.71 0.92
CA ILE A 72 2.57 -9.97 1.66
C ILE A 72 2.66 -11.41 2.14
N GLY A 73 3.79 -12.06 1.83
CA GLY A 73 4.08 -13.42 2.25
C GLY A 73 4.08 -13.61 3.77
N LYS A 74 3.57 -14.77 4.22
CA LYS A 74 3.41 -15.09 5.65
C LYS A 74 4.69 -14.94 6.48
N ASN A 75 5.88 -15.20 5.91
CA ASN A 75 7.14 -15.06 6.64
C ASN A 75 7.57 -13.60 6.76
N ILE A 76 7.34 -12.79 5.72
CA ILE A 76 7.57 -11.34 5.73
C ILE A 76 6.69 -10.72 6.81
N ARG A 77 5.39 -11.07 6.80
CA ARG A 77 4.41 -10.64 7.81
C ARG A 77 4.91 -10.93 9.22
N ARG A 78 5.35 -12.16 9.50
CA ARG A 78 5.85 -12.55 10.83
C ARG A 78 7.13 -11.80 11.20
N ALA A 79 8.08 -11.69 10.27
CA ALA A 79 9.36 -11.03 10.53
C ALA A 79 9.19 -9.53 10.85
N LEU A 80 8.32 -8.85 10.10
CA LEU A 80 8.10 -7.40 10.21
C LEU A 80 6.87 -7.04 11.04
N HIS A 81 6.20 -8.03 11.64
CA HIS A 81 4.98 -7.86 12.46
C HIS A 81 3.86 -7.08 11.74
N LEU A 82 3.67 -7.37 10.44
CA LEU A 82 2.74 -6.66 9.57
C LEU A 82 1.29 -7.11 9.75
N ARG A 83 0.37 -6.18 9.51
CA ARG A 83 -1.08 -6.35 9.51
C ARG A 83 -1.64 -5.89 8.17
N GLN A 84 -2.83 -6.40 7.82
CA GLN A 84 -3.58 -5.81 6.71
C GLN A 84 -3.92 -4.35 7.06
N GLY A 85 -3.82 -3.46 6.09
CA GLY A 85 -4.03 -2.02 6.24
C GLY A 85 -2.74 -1.22 6.50
N ASP A 86 -1.68 -1.87 6.98
CA ASP A 86 -0.37 -1.21 7.13
C ASP A 86 0.18 -0.82 5.75
N TRP A 87 1.01 0.22 5.73
CA TRP A 87 1.68 0.70 4.53
C TRP A 87 3.15 0.33 4.57
N ILE A 88 3.70 -0.10 3.45
CA ILE A 88 5.11 -0.39 3.28
C ILE A 88 5.69 0.52 2.20
N HIS A 89 6.92 0.94 2.40
CA HIS A 89 7.69 1.63 1.38
C HIS A 89 8.60 0.63 0.68
N ILE A 90 8.62 0.74 -0.64
CA ILE A 90 9.47 -0.04 -1.54
C ILE A 90 10.20 1.00 -2.39
N PRO A 91 11.50 1.27 -2.17
CA PRO A 91 12.20 2.42 -2.76
C PRO A 91 12.01 2.58 -4.27
N GLU A 92 11.99 1.47 -5.01
CA GLU A 92 11.90 1.46 -6.47
C GLU A 92 10.46 1.62 -6.99
N ILE A 93 9.45 1.45 -6.14
CA ILE A 93 8.03 1.34 -6.52
C ILE A 93 7.15 2.37 -5.78
N GLY A 94 7.61 2.88 -4.64
CA GLY A 94 6.90 3.76 -3.72
C GLY A 94 6.08 3.04 -2.66
N TRP A 95 5.18 3.79 -2.03
CA TRP A 95 4.32 3.30 -0.96
C TRP A 95 3.22 2.36 -1.47
N ARG A 96 2.94 1.30 -0.72
CA ARG A 96 1.84 0.36 -0.98
C ARG A 96 1.15 -0.05 0.31
N GLN A 97 -0.17 -0.20 0.27
CA GLN A 97 -0.93 -0.72 1.40
C GLN A 97 -1.00 -2.24 1.36
N ILE A 98 -0.82 -2.90 2.49
CA ILE A 98 -0.98 -4.36 2.62
C ILE A 98 -2.47 -4.68 2.56
N ASN A 99 -2.94 -5.17 1.43
CA ASN A 99 -4.35 -5.50 1.24
C ASN A 99 -4.63 -6.97 1.58
N GLU A 100 -3.66 -7.86 1.42
CA GLU A 100 -3.81 -9.28 1.71
C GLU A 100 -2.50 -9.95 2.15
N PHE A 101 -2.65 -11.17 2.66
CA PHE A 101 -1.51 -12.04 2.92
C PHE A 101 -1.43 -13.12 1.88
N SER A 102 -0.31 -13.10 1.17
CA SER A 102 -0.02 -13.97 0.05
C SER A 102 0.25 -15.41 0.48
N SER A 103 -0.14 -16.36 -0.37
CA SER A 103 0.29 -17.76 -0.29
C SER A 103 1.82 -17.94 -0.50
N LYS A 104 2.49 -16.95 -1.12
CA LYS A 104 3.93 -16.94 -1.38
C LYS A 104 4.68 -16.53 -0.12
N SER A 105 5.16 -17.52 0.63
CA SER A 105 5.69 -17.32 2.00
C SER A 105 6.73 -16.19 2.15
N ASN A 106 7.63 -16.00 1.17
CA ASN A 106 8.67 -14.95 1.17
C ASN A 106 8.53 -13.98 -0.03
N GLY A 107 7.32 -13.81 -0.56
CA GLY A 107 7.04 -12.99 -1.73
C GLY A 107 6.28 -11.70 -1.42
N VAL A 108 6.47 -10.70 -2.27
CA VAL A 108 5.58 -9.53 -2.38
C VAL A 108 4.81 -9.67 -3.69
N GLU A 109 3.49 -9.68 -3.62
CA GLU A 109 2.62 -9.80 -4.78
C GLU A 109 2.02 -8.45 -5.14
N PHE A 110 2.19 -8.04 -6.39
CA PHE A 110 1.59 -6.84 -6.94
C PHE A 110 0.44 -7.21 -7.86
N PHE A 111 -0.62 -6.42 -7.85
CA PHE A 111 -1.55 -6.44 -8.96
C PHE A 111 -0.87 -5.81 -10.19
N ALA A 112 -0.86 -6.53 -11.31
CA ALA A 112 -0.29 -6.08 -12.57
C ALA A 112 -1.36 -6.02 -13.66
N SER A 113 -1.38 -4.93 -14.43
CA SER A 113 -2.32 -4.72 -15.54
C SER A 113 -1.86 -5.37 -16.84
N HIS A 114 -0.57 -5.69 -16.95
CA HIS A 114 0.01 -6.45 -18.06
C HIS A 114 1.14 -7.35 -17.54
N ARG A 115 1.52 -8.33 -18.36
CA ARG A 115 2.58 -9.29 -18.03
C ARG A 115 3.91 -8.58 -17.74
N ASP A 116 4.59 -9.04 -16.69
CA ASP A 116 5.95 -8.63 -16.28
C ASP A 116 6.10 -7.14 -15.94
N GLN A 117 5.00 -6.47 -15.55
CA GLN A 117 4.98 -5.05 -15.22
C GLN A 117 6.00 -4.66 -14.14
N TYR A 118 6.20 -5.54 -13.16
CA TYR A 118 7.12 -5.36 -12.05
C TYR A 118 8.30 -6.32 -12.12
N LYS A 119 8.09 -7.57 -12.50
CA LYS A 119 9.14 -8.61 -12.51
C LYS A 119 10.28 -8.31 -13.48
N SER A 120 9.99 -7.64 -14.60
CA SER A 120 11.02 -7.30 -15.59
C SER A 120 12.01 -6.27 -15.07
N GLN A 121 11.52 -5.27 -14.34
CA GLN A 121 12.33 -4.15 -13.82
C GLN A 121 12.82 -4.39 -12.39
N HIS A 122 11.99 -5.06 -11.58
CA HIS A 122 12.16 -5.28 -10.15
C HIS A 122 11.83 -6.74 -9.80
N PRO A 123 12.64 -7.73 -10.24
CA PRO A 123 12.40 -9.14 -9.91
C PRO A 123 12.48 -9.41 -8.41
N ARG A 124 13.13 -8.51 -7.67
CA ARG A 124 13.21 -8.47 -6.22
C ARG A 124 13.06 -7.03 -5.73
N VAL A 125 12.51 -6.87 -4.54
CA VAL A 125 12.26 -5.58 -3.90
C VAL A 125 12.70 -5.59 -2.45
N THR A 126 13.06 -4.42 -1.93
CA THR A 126 13.29 -4.22 -0.49
C THR A 126 12.07 -3.58 0.17
N ILE A 127 11.95 -3.78 1.49
CA ILE A 127 11.04 -3.01 2.33
C ILE A 127 11.91 -2.27 3.34
N ASP A 128 11.99 -0.96 3.18
CA ASP A 128 12.82 -0.06 4.00
C ASP A 128 12.00 0.64 5.09
N MET A 129 10.70 0.88 4.86
CA MET A 129 9.82 1.52 5.83
C MET A 129 8.46 0.83 5.94
N VAL A 130 7.87 0.93 7.13
CA VAL A 130 6.52 0.46 7.45
C VAL A 130 5.80 1.55 8.24
N VAL A 131 4.55 1.83 7.90
CA VAL A 131 3.66 2.74 8.62
C VAL A 131 2.41 1.96 8.99
N PHE A 132 2.12 1.87 10.29
CA PHE A 132 0.97 1.15 10.79
C PHE A 132 -0.30 1.95 10.55
N ALA A 133 -1.35 1.32 10.02
CA ALA A 133 -2.68 1.92 10.08
C ALA A 133 -3.10 1.99 11.56
N MET A 134 -3.43 3.20 12.03
CA MET A 134 -4.07 3.32 13.34
C MET A 134 -5.45 2.66 13.27
N PRO A 135 -5.87 1.93 14.32
CA PRO A 135 -7.28 1.66 14.47
C PRO A 135 -7.99 3.01 14.54
N LEU A 136 -8.92 3.27 13.62
CA LEU A 136 -9.87 4.37 13.78
C LEU A 136 -10.50 4.20 15.17
N PRO A 137 -10.48 5.21 16.04
CA PRO A 137 -11.24 5.12 17.28
C PRO A 137 -12.68 4.80 16.90
N LYS A 138 -13.25 3.75 17.49
CA LYS A 138 -14.69 3.54 17.43
C LYS A 138 -15.29 4.82 18.02
N LEU A 139 -15.99 5.61 17.21
CA LEU A 139 -16.89 6.62 17.74
C LEU A 139 -17.88 5.86 18.63
N ILE A 140 -17.78 6.09 19.94
CA ILE A 140 -18.73 5.64 20.96
C ILE A 140 -19.93 6.58 20.88
#